data_AF-A0A2R8CG22-F1
#
_entry.id   AF-A0A2R8CG22-F1
#
_cell.length_a   1.000
_cell.length_b   1.000
_cell.length_c   1.000
_cell.angle_alpha   90.00
_cell.angle_beta   90.00
_cell.angle_gamma   90.00
#
_symmetry.space_group_name_H-M   'P 1'
#
loop_
_entity.id
_entity.type
_entity.pdbx_description
1 polymer ?
#
loop_
_entity_poly.entity_id
_entity_poly.type
_entity_poly.pdbx_seq_one_letter_code
_entity_poly.pdbx_strand_id
1 'polypeptide(L)'
;MRLTLIRLSAAVITILLPSLLAAQLMGTVNFDFDSDQLDAQAQQKILEIAESLKSTDSYKPTVIVGYTDAVGGSSYNDNLGLRRAEAVANALRAAGVPIDRVGKTETRGKNELLVAVSTPERLNRRVTVGLEDILAACRSYREIPLTPSDVGDALQADLVTRVQEAVSYYGQLTSNGGNASAFQMAGAARADCEQAVGFNRDAVRKVEYAKKCFCSSARMQVALGLIPAN
;
A
#
# COMPACT_ATOMS: atom_id res chain seq x y z
N MET A 1 8.14 7.91 61.04
CA MET A 1 6.71 7.65 60.79
C MET A 1 6.37 8.18 59.40
N ARG A 2 5.54 7.45 58.62
CA ARG A 2 5.34 7.43 57.14
C ARG A 2 6.25 6.38 56.48
N LEU A 3 5.83 5.12 56.21
CA LEU A 3 4.77 4.63 55.30
C LEU A 3 4.70 5.48 54.02
N THR A 4 4.92 4.96 52.81
CA THR A 4 4.17 3.82 52.24
C THR A 4 4.97 3.16 51.11
N LEU A 5 5.08 1.83 51.17
CA LEU A 5 5.26 0.94 50.01
C LEU A 5 3.98 0.99 49.16
N ILE A 6 4.16 0.85 47.84
CA ILE A 6 3.24 0.35 46.80
C ILE A 6 3.48 1.20 45.55
N ARG A 7 4.18 0.64 44.56
CA ARG A 7 3.64 0.63 43.20
C ARG A 7 3.86 -0.75 42.60
N LEU A 8 2.72 -1.32 42.24
CA LEU A 8 2.51 -2.64 41.69
C LEU A 8 3.43 -2.93 40.51
N SER A 9 3.98 -4.14 40.51
CA SER A 9 4.42 -4.84 39.31
C SER A 9 3.24 -4.95 38.35
N ALA A 10 3.14 -4.04 37.38
CA ALA A 10 2.29 -4.23 36.22
C ALA A 10 3.14 -4.95 35.17
N ALA A 11 2.89 -6.25 35.07
CA ALA A 11 3.40 -7.13 34.05
C ALA A 11 3.29 -6.50 32.65
N VAL A 12 4.34 -6.71 31.86
CA VAL A 12 4.32 -7.06 30.43
C VAL A 12 2.99 -6.74 29.75
N ILE A 13 2.89 -5.53 29.20
CA ILE A 13 1.98 -5.26 28.09
C ILE A 13 2.88 -5.07 26.86
N THR A 14 3.36 -6.19 26.36
CA THR A 14 3.77 -6.31 24.96
C THR A 14 2.48 -6.31 24.14
N ILE A 15 1.90 -5.13 23.91
CA ILE A 15 0.91 -5.00 22.84
C ILE A 15 1.68 -5.20 21.55
N LEU A 16 1.52 -6.42 21.02
CA LEU A 16 1.48 -6.70 19.61
C LEU A 16 0.90 -5.49 18.86
N LEU A 17 1.76 -4.74 18.20
CA LEU A 17 1.36 -4.03 17.00
C LEU A 17 1.69 -4.96 15.84
N PRO A 18 0.79 -5.85 15.40
CA PRO A 18 0.95 -6.44 14.09
C PRO A 18 0.82 -5.28 13.09
N SER A 19 1.96 -4.92 12.51
CA SER A 19 2.13 -4.23 11.22
C SER A 19 1.07 -3.18 10.85
N LEU A 20 1.48 -1.92 10.95
CA LEU A 20 0.82 -0.72 10.41
C LEU A 20 0.76 -0.68 8.86
N LEU A 21 0.62 -1.82 8.20
CA LEU A 21 0.66 -1.96 6.74
C LEU A 21 -0.49 -2.87 6.26
N ALA A 22 -1.71 -2.53 6.66
CA ALA A 22 -2.88 -3.23 6.15
C ALA A 22 -3.25 -2.62 4.78
N ALA A 23 -2.76 -3.25 3.71
CA ALA A 23 -3.37 -3.07 2.39
C ALA A 23 -4.88 -3.25 2.56
N GLN A 24 -5.66 -2.30 2.04
CA GLN A 24 -7.11 -2.30 2.21
C GLN A 24 -7.67 -3.49 1.42
N LEU A 25 -7.99 -4.59 2.10
CA LEU A 25 -8.33 -5.86 1.44
C LEU A 25 -9.62 -5.72 0.64
N MET A 26 -9.54 -5.95 -0.67
CA MET A 26 -10.67 -5.94 -1.60
C MET A 26 -11.30 -7.33 -1.72
N GLY A 27 -10.49 -8.38 -1.61
CA GLY A 27 -11.00 -9.75 -1.60
C GLY A 27 -9.91 -10.80 -1.63
N THR A 28 -10.35 -12.06 -1.59
CA THR A 28 -9.51 -13.25 -1.60
C THR A 28 -10.05 -14.22 -2.64
N VAL A 29 -9.15 -14.80 -3.44
CA VAL A 29 -9.43 -15.82 -4.44
C VAL A 29 -8.73 -17.12 -4.00
N ASN A 30 -9.45 -18.24 -3.99
CA ASN A 30 -8.90 -19.54 -3.59
C ASN A 30 -8.58 -20.41 -4.81
N PHE A 31 -7.67 -21.36 -4.62
CA PHE A 31 -7.19 -22.27 -5.67
C PHE A 31 -7.26 -23.73 -5.21
N ASP A 32 -7.40 -24.61 -6.20
CA ASP A 32 -7.26 -26.04 -5.99
C ASP A 32 -5.82 -26.45 -5.67
N PHE A 33 -5.67 -27.68 -5.21
CA PHE A 33 -4.37 -28.22 -4.87
C PHE A 33 -3.47 -28.21 -6.10
N ASP A 34 -2.23 -27.75 -5.91
CA ASP A 34 -1.18 -27.71 -6.93
C ASP A 34 -1.54 -27.00 -8.25
N SER A 35 -2.51 -26.08 -8.22
CA SER A 35 -3.03 -25.43 -9.41
C SER A 35 -2.97 -23.90 -9.33
N ASP A 36 -2.72 -23.25 -10.46
CA ASP A 36 -2.88 -21.82 -10.71
C ASP A 36 -4.08 -21.50 -11.63
N GLN A 37 -4.90 -22.50 -11.93
CA GLN A 37 -6.09 -22.35 -12.75
C GLN A 37 -7.23 -21.74 -11.93
N LEU A 38 -7.95 -20.81 -12.56
CA LEU A 38 -9.11 -20.13 -11.97
C LEU A 38 -10.38 -20.93 -12.26
N ASP A 39 -10.89 -21.63 -11.24
CA ASP A 39 -12.19 -22.31 -11.30
C ASP A 39 -13.37 -21.31 -11.41
N ALA A 40 -14.58 -21.82 -11.59
CA ALA A 40 -15.77 -20.98 -11.73
C ALA A 40 -16.03 -20.08 -10.50
N GLN A 41 -15.73 -20.57 -9.29
CA GLN A 41 -15.89 -19.81 -8.05
C GLN A 41 -14.87 -18.66 -7.99
N ALA A 42 -13.62 -18.93 -8.37
CA ALA A 42 -12.55 -17.96 -8.44
C ALA A 42 -12.85 -16.88 -9.49
N GLN A 43 -13.35 -17.27 -10.67
CA GLN A 43 -13.76 -16.33 -11.71
C GLN A 43 -14.89 -15.41 -11.23
N GLN A 44 -15.93 -15.97 -10.59
CA GLN A 44 -17.01 -15.16 -10.01
C GLN A 44 -16.46 -14.18 -8.97
N LYS A 45 -15.53 -14.62 -8.11
CA LYS A 45 -14.94 -13.76 -7.09
C LYS A 45 -14.10 -12.65 -7.69
N ILE A 46 -13.39 -12.91 -8.78
CA ILE A 46 -12.63 -11.90 -9.52
C ILE A 46 -13.56 -10.84 -10.09
N LEU A 47 -14.73 -11.22 -10.62
CA LEU A 47 -15.71 -10.24 -11.11
C LEU A 47 -16.22 -9.32 -9.99
N GLU A 48 -16.49 -9.85 -8.80
CA GLU A 48 -16.87 -9.05 -7.62
C GLU A 48 -15.77 -8.06 -7.21
N ILE A 49 -14.51 -8.53 -7.19
CA ILE A 49 -13.35 -7.69 -6.89
C ILE A 49 -13.18 -6.62 -7.97
N ALA A 50 -13.30 -6.97 -9.25
CA ALA A 50 -13.20 -6.04 -10.36
C ALA A 50 -14.26 -4.94 -10.28
N GLU A 51 -15.50 -5.29 -9.94
CA GLU A 51 -16.58 -4.31 -9.76
C GLU A 51 -16.32 -3.39 -8.57
N SER A 52 -15.84 -3.95 -7.46
CA SER A 52 -15.43 -3.17 -6.29
C SER A 52 -14.29 -2.21 -6.63
N LEU A 53 -13.30 -2.64 -7.41
CA LEU A 53 -12.20 -1.79 -7.85
C LEU A 53 -12.68 -0.67 -8.78
N LYS A 54 -13.55 -0.97 -9.75
CA LYS A 54 -14.10 0.03 -10.68
C LYS A 54 -14.97 1.07 -9.96
N SER A 55 -15.73 0.67 -8.94
CA SER A 55 -16.58 1.56 -8.14
C SER A 55 -15.83 2.29 -7.02
N THR A 56 -14.60 1.88 -6.69
CA THR A 56 -13.78 2.59 -5.71
C THR A 56 -13.17 3.85 -6.33
N ASP A 57 -13.53 4.99 -5.76
CA ASP A 57 -13.03 6.34 -6.06
C ASP A 57 -11.54 6.56 -5.71
N SER A 58 -10.73 5.52 -5.72
CA SER A 58 -9.31 5.56 -5.39
C SER A 58 -8.47 5.02 -6.51
N TYR A 59 -7.48 5.78 -6.99
CA TYR A 59 -6.48 5.27 -7.95
C TYR A 59 -5.32 4.54 -7.26
N LYS A 60 -5.53 4.00 -6.06
CA LYS A 60 -4.53 3.10 -5.46
C LYS A 60 -4.38 1.88 -6.38
N PRO A 61 -3.17 1.57 -6.86
CA PRO A 61 -2.95 0.30 -7.55
C PRO A 61 -3.16 -0.83 -6.56
N THR A 62 -3.54 -2.00 -7.06
CA THR A 62 -3.68 -3.19 -6.23
C THR A 62 -2.33 -3.76 -5.82
N VAL A 63 -2.28 -4.42 -4.66
CA VAL A 63 -1.24 -5.39 -4.31
C VAL A 63 -1.90 -6.75 -4.32
N ILE A 64 -1.35 -7.65 -5.13
CA ILE A 64 -1.89 -8.99 -5.35
C ILE A 64 -0.88 -9.99 -4.78
N VAL A 65 -1.20 -10.62 -3.65
CA VAL A 65 -0.26 -11.49 -2.93
C VAL A 65 -0.72 -12.93 -3.00
N GLY A 66 0.11 -13.81 -3.55
CA GLY A 66 -0.13 -15.24 -3.61
C GLY A 66 0.46 -16.01 -2.44
N TYR A 67 -0.33 -16.93 -1.91
CA TYR A 67 -0.01 -17.84 -0.82
C TYR A 67 -0.25 -19.28 -1.26
N THR A 68 0.44 -20.20 -0.59
CA THR A 68 0.33 -21.63 -0.87
C THR A 68 -0.04 -22.42 0.36
N ASP A 69 -0.13 -23.72 0.14
CA ASP A 69 -0.29 -24.70 1.20
C ASP A 69 0.97 -24.83 2.06
N ALA A 70 0.84 -25.51 3.20
CA ALA A 70 1.96 -25.81 4.10
C ALA A 70 2.90 -26.87 3.52
N VAL A 71 2.34 -27.78 2.71
CA VAL A 71 3.08 -28.85 2.03
C VAL A 71 3.83 -28.33 0.80
N GLY A 72 4.91 -29.01 0.43
CA GLY A 72 5.77 -28.62 -0.70
C GLY A 72 7.05 -27.87 -0.30
N GLY A 73 8.01 -27.82 -1.22
CA GLY A 73 9.27 -27.09 -1.03
C GLY A 73 9.07 -25.57 -1.06
N SER A 74 9.90 -24.81 -0.34
CA SER A 74 9.75 -23.35 -0.27
C SER A 74 9.81 -22.69 -1.65
N SER A 75 10.87 -22.98 -2.42
CA SER A 75 11.05 -22.41 -3.77
C SER A 75 9.89 -22.78 -4.71
N TYR A 76 9.37 -24.00 -4.60
CA TYR A 76 8.19 -24.42 -5.36
C TYR A 76 6.97 -23.57 -5.01
N ASN A 77 6.72 -23.40 -3.71
CA ASN A 77 5.59 -22.64 -3.19
C ASN A 77 5.69 -21.15 -3.48
N ASP A 78 6.89 -20.56 -3.45
CA ASP A 78 7.10 -19.18 -3.86
C ASP A 78 6.74 -19.01 -5.35
N ASN A 79 7.23 -19.90 -6.21
CA ASN A 79 6.92 -19.87 -7.65
C ASN A 79 5.42 -20.09 -7.92
N LEU A 80 4.78 -21.05 -7.25
CA LEU A 80 3.34 -21.32 -7.42
C LEU A 80 2.49 -20.14 -6.91
N GLY A 81 2.86 -19.55 -5.77
CA GLY A 81 2.18 -18.37 -5.25
C GLY A 81 2.27 -17.19 -6.22
N LEU A 82 3.43 -16.96 -6.84
CA LEU A 82 3.61 -15.90 -7.83
C LEU A 82 2.74 -16.12 -9.08
N ARG A 83 2.74 -17.33 -9.65
CA ARG A 83 1.90 -17.66 -10.82
C ARG A 83 0.41 -17.45 -10.53
N ARG A 84 -0.05 -17.80 -9.33
CA ARG A 84 -1.44 -17.54 -8.91
C ARG A 84 -1.74 -16.04 -8.85
N ALA A 85 -0.83 -15.24 -8.29
CA ALA A 85 -0.99 -13.80 -8.24
C ALA A 85 -1.07 -13.21 -9.66
N GLU A 86 -0.23 -13.69 -10.59
CA GLU A 86 -0.27 -13.29 -12.01
C GLU A 86 -1.56 -13.71 -12.71
N ALA A 87 -2.08 -14.92 -12.43
CA ALA A 87 -3.36 -15.37 -12.97
C ALA A 87 -4.51 -14.45 -12.54
N VAL A 88 -4.56 -14.06 -11.25
CA VAL A 88 -5.55 -13.10 -10.75
C VAL A 88 -5.36 -11.72 -11.38
N ALA A 89 -4.13 -11.22 -11.51
CA ALA A 89 -3.84 -9.94 -12.15
C ALA A 89 -4.32 -9.91 -13.62
N ASN A 90 -4.01 -10.96 -14.37
CA ASN A 90 -4.48 -11.13 -15.76
C ASN A 90 -6.01 -11.14 -15.85
N ALA A 91 -6.67 -11.88 -14.96
CA ALA A 91 -8.12 -11.98 -14.95
C ALA A 91 -8.80 -10.66 -14.54
N LEU A 92 -8.23 -9.88 -13.62
CA LEU A 92 -8.72 -8.54 -13.29
C LEU A 92 -8.62 -7.59 -14.49
N ARG A 93 -7.50 -7.63 -15.25
CA ARG A 93 -7.37 -6.87 -16.50
C ARG A 93 -8.40 -7.29 -17.53
N ALA A 94 -8.60 -8.59 -17.72
CA ALA A 94 -9.61 -9.13 -18.64
C ALA A 94 -11.05 -8.74 -18.23
N ALA A 95 -11.31 -8.60 -16.92
CA ALA A 95 -12.58 -8.11 -16.38
C ALA A 95 -12.75 -6.57 -16.50
N GLY A 96 -11.83 -5.87 -17.16
CA GLY A 96 -11.94 -4.43 -17.45
C GLY A 96 -11.40 -3.51 -16.36
N VAL A 97 -10.64 -4.02 -15.39
CA VAL A 97 -9.89 -3.15 -14.46
C VAL A 97 -8.77 -2.47 -15.23
N PRO A 98 -8.64 -1.12 -15.21
CA PRO A 98 -7.58 -0.41 -15.92
C PRO A 98 -6.19 -0.93 -15.57
N ILE A 99 -5.28 -0.95 -16.55
CA ILE A 99 -3.94 -1.51 -16.36
C ILE A 99 -3.19 -0.82 -15.20
N ASP A 100 -3.32 0.49 -15.07
CA ASP A 100 -2.70 1.28 -14.01
C ASP A 100 -3.31 1.02 -12.61
N ARG A 101 -4.48 0.38 -12.55
CA ARG A 101 -5.13 -0.04 -11.29
C ARG A 101 -4.70 -1.44 -10.87
N VAL A 102 -4.25 -2.29 -11.81
CA VAL A 102 -3.71 -3.61 -11.50
C VAL A 102 -2.23 -3.48 -11.19
N GLY A 103 -1.92 -3.37 -9.90
CA GLY A 103 -0.55 -3.17 -9.46
C GLY A 103 0.25 -4.46 -9.40
N LYS A 104 1.21 -4.50 -8.49
CA LYS A 104 2.21 -5.57 -8.45
C LYS A 104 1.67 -6.90 -7.92
N THR A 105 2.31 -7.96 -8.41
CA THR A 105 2.17 -9.32 -7.91
C THR A 105 3.33 -9.65 -6.97
N GLU A 106 3.02 -10.28 -5.84
CA GLU A 106 4.01 -10.78 -4.88
C GLU A 106 3.63 -12.19 -4.44
N THR A 107 4.57 -12.88 -3.81
CA THR A 107 4.31 -14.14 -3.11
C THR A 107 4.82 -14.09 -1.68
N ARG A 108 4.11 -14.80 -0.80
CA ARG A 108 4.60 -15.19 0.52
C ARG A 108 4.83 -16.70 0.62
N GLY A 109 4.62 -17.44 -0.47
CA GLY A 109 4.67 -18.89 -0.50
C GLY A 109 3.90 -19.50 0.66
N LYS A 110 4.59 -20.35 1.43
CA LYS A 110 4.07 -20.99 2.64
C LYS A 110 4.46 -20.28 3.95
N ASN A 111 5.06 -19.10 3.87
CA ASN A 111 5.62 -18.40 5.03
C ASN A 111 4.54 -17.68 5.86
N GLU A 112 3.34 -17.48 5.31
CA GLU A 112 2.21 -16.79 5.93
C GLU A 112 0.91 -17.59 5.77
N LEU A 113 0.86 -18.76 6.40
CA LEU A 113 -0.33 -19.59 6.44
C LEU A 113 -1.47 -18.87 7.17
N LEU A 114 -2.68 -18.95 6.61
CA LEU A 114 -3.88 -18.46 7.26
C LEU A 114 -4.35 -19.44 8.35
N VAL A 115 -4.25 -20.73 8.06
CA VAL A 115 -4.54 -21.84 8.96
C VAL A 115 -3.24 -22.60 9.20
N ALA A 116 -2.76 -22.60 10.43
CA ALA A 116 -1.50 -23.22 10.81
C ALA A 116 -1.64 -24.75 10.95
N VAL A 117 -1.59 -25.45 9.82
CA VAL A 117 -1.62 -26.92 9.72
C VAL A 117 -0.46 -27.42 8.88
N SER A 118 -0.06 -28.68 9.04
CA SER A 118 0.99 -29.33 8.23
C SER A 118 0.44 -30.10 7.02
N THR A 119 -0.88 -30.22 6.90
CA THR A 119 -1.58 -30.90 5.82
C THR A 119 -2.12 -29.93 4.78
N PRO A 120 -2.53 -30.40 3.58
CA PRO A 120 -3.19 -29.57 2.60
C PRO A 120 -4.43 -28.84 3.15
N GLU A 121 -4.55 -27.53 2.89
CA GLU A 121 -5.64 -26.66 3.35
C GLU A 121 -6.02 -25.60 2.30
N ARG A 122 -7.28 -25.60 1.85
CA ARG A 122 -7.77 -24.73 0.77
C ARG A 122 -7.75 -23.24 1.15
N LEU A 123 -7.99 -22.93 2.41
CA LEU A 123 -7.93 -21.55 2.91
C LEU A 123 -6.52 -20.97 2.81
N ASN A 124 -5.48 -21.79 2.87
CA ASN A 124 -4.09 -21.35 2.67
C ASN A 124 -3.78 -21.10 1.20
N ARG A 125 -4.33 -21.89 0.29
CA ARG A 125 -4.18 -21.76 -1.18
C ARG A 125 -5.01 -20.58 -1.69
N ARG A 126 -4.49 -19.38 -1.48
CA ARG A 126 -5.21 -18.13 -1.73
C ARG A 126 -4.34 -17.08 -2.42
N VAL A 127 -5.00 -16.16 -3.09
CA VAL A 127 -4.47 -14.87 -3.48
C VAL A 127 -5.31 -13.80 -2.80
N THR A 128 -4.68 -12.85 -2.14
CA THR A 128 -5.36 -11.66 -1.64
C THR A 128 -5.17 -10.52 -2.62
N VAL A 129 -6.23 -9.74 -2.84
CA VAL A 129 -6.20 -8.49 -3.59
C VAL A 129 -6.51 -7.38 -2.62
N GLY A 130 -5.56 -6.49 -2.39
CA GLY A 130 -5.75 -5.29 -1.58
C GLY A 130 -5.39 -4.03 -2.34
N LEU A 131 -5.83 -2.87 -1.87
CA LEU A 131 -5.30 -1.60 -2.35
C LEU A 131 -3.96 -1.33 -1.67
N GLU A 132 -2.98 -0.89 -2.45
CA GLU A 132 -1.72 -0.44 -1.91
C GLU A 132 -1.96 0.77 -0.98
N ASP A 133 -1.31 0.79 0.18
CA ASP A 133 -1.29 2.01 1.01
C ASP A 133 -0.73 3.16 0.18
N ILE A 134 -1.28 4.38 0.35
CA ILE A 134 -0.78 5.58 -0.35
C ILE A 134 0.71 5.78 -0.04
N LEU A 135 1.14 5.39 1.16
CA LEU A 135 2.54 5.36 1.59
C LEU A 135 3.37 4.25 0.92
N ALA A 136 2.75 3.14 0.51
CA ALA A 136 3.40 2.02 -0.16
C ALA A 136 3.51 2.25 -1.69
N ALA A 137 2.60 3.00 -2.30
CA ALA A 137 2.68 3.33 -3.72
C ALA A 137 3.76 4.40 -4.02
N CYS A 138 4.23 5.10 -2.99
CA CYS A 138 5.39 5.99 -3.06
C CYS A 138 6.71 5.32 -2.69
N ARG A 139 6.86 4.00 -2.80
CA ARG A 139 8.07 3.25 -2.38
C ARG A 139 9.39 3.82 -2.92
N SER A 140 9.41 4.45 -4.09
CA SER A 140 10.58 5.14 -4.67
C SER A 140 11.04 6.35 -3.84
N TYR A 141 10.27 6.82 -2.86
CA TYR A 141 10.71 7.86 -1.93
C TYR A 141 12.05 7.48 -1.27
N ARG A 142 12.28 6.18 -1.00
CA ARG A 142 13.54 5.69 -0.42
C ARG A 142 14.73 5.86 -1.36
N GLU A 143 14.48 5.87 -2.66
CA GLU A 143 15.47 6.03 -3.73
C GLU A 143 15.76 7.50 -4.05
N ILE A 144 14.94 8.44 -3.54
CA ILE A 144 15.21 9.88 -3.70
C ILE A 144 16.56 10.19 -3.03
N PRO A 145 17.52 10.76 -3.79
CA PRO A 145 18.85 11.06 -3.30
C PRO A 145 18.81 12.35 -2.45
N LEU A 146 18.22 12.24 -1.26
CA LEU A 146 18.18 13.27 -0.24
C LEU A 146 18.81 12.74 1.05
N THR A 147 19.67 13.55 1.63
CA THR A 147 20.51 13.25 2.79
C THR A 147 20.45 14.39 3.80
N PRO A 148 20.88 14.19 5.06
CA PRO A 148 20.86 15.26 6.05
C PRO A 148 21.67 16.51 5.67
N SER A 149 22.69 16.39 4.81
CA SER A 149 23.45 17.54 4.30
C SER A 149 22.68 18.41 3.31
N ASP A 150 21.59 17.88 2.72
CA ASP A 150 20.73 18.64 1.82
C ASP A 150 19.68 19.49 2.58
N VAL A 151 19.63 19.36 3.91
CA VAL A 151 18.71 20.11 4.76
C VAL A 151 19.21 21.55 4.91
N GLY A 152 18.46 22.49 4.34
CA GLY A 152 18.69 23.92 4.45
C GLY A 152 17.50 24.73 3.95
N ASP A 153 17.72 26.02 3.73
CA ASP A 153 16.66 26.96 3.32
C ASP A 153 16.06 26.61 1.96
N ALA A 154 16.88 26.09 1.02
CA ALA A 154 16.42 25.66 -0.29
C ALA A 154 15.41 24.49 -0.19
N LEU A 155 15.75 23.45 0.59
CA LEU A 155 14.83 22.34 0.83
C LEU A 155 13.57 22.81 1.56
N GLN A 156 13.72 23.70 2.56
CA GLN A 156 12.57 24.25 3.28
C GLN A 156 11.63 25.03 2.35
N ALA A 157 12.17 25.86 1.46
CA ALA A 157 11.40 26.65 0.51
C ALA A 157 10.65 25.74 -0.48
N ASP A 158 11.30 24.73 -1.04
CA ASP A 158 10.66 23.77 -1.96
C ASP A 158 9.50 23.01 -1.27
N LEU A 159 9.72 22.54 -0.03
CA LEU A 159 8.66 21.87 0.74
C LEU A 159 7.47 22.80 1.01
N VAL A 160 7.71 24.08 1.33
CA VAL A 160 6.63 25.07 1.52
C VAL A 160 5.87 25.33 0.22
N THR A 161 6.56 25.45 -0.91
CA THR A 161 5.92 25.58 -2.23
C THR A 161 5.02 24.38 -2.52
N ARG A 162 5.51 23.16 -2.29
CA ARG A 162 4.71 21.93 -2.47
C ARG A 162 3.49 21.86 -1.56
N VAL A 163 3.58 22.33 -0.31
CA VAL A 163 2.41 22.48 0.56
C VAL A 163 1.38 23.42 -0.06
N GLN A 164 1.80 24.59 -0.55
CA GLN A 164 0.89 25.57 -1.14
C GLN A 164 0.19 25.04 -2.39
N GLU A 165 0.94 24.36 -3.26
CA GLU A 165 0.38 23.68 -4.44
C GLU A 165 -0.66 22.63 -4.03
N ALA A 166 -0.31 21.74 -3.09
CA ALA A 166 -1.21 20.67 -2.65
C ALA A 166 -2.47 21.21 -1.97
N VAL A 167 -2.37 22.26 -1.15
CA VAL A 167 -3.52 22.96 -0.55
C VAL A 167 -4.42 23.55 -1.63
N SER A 168 -3.84 24.22 -2.62
CA SER A 168 -4.59 24.86 -3.72
C SER A 168 -5.39 23.81 -4.51
N TYR A 169 -4.74 22.75 -4.97
CA TYR A 169 -5.41 21.70 -5.73
C TYR A 169 -6.44 20.94 -4.90
N TYR A 170 -6.13 20.63 -3.64
CA TYR A 170 -7.10 19.99 -2.74
C TYR A 170 -8.37 20.84 -2.58
N GLY A 171 -8.23 22.16 -2.40
CA GLY A 171 -9.37 23.09 -2.30
C GLY A 171 -10.19 23.17 -3.59
N GLN A 172 -9.53 23.21 -4.75
CA GLN A 172 -10.19 23.21 -6.06
C GLN A 172 -11.00 21.93 -6.29
N LEU A 173 -10.41 20.77 -5.96
CA LEU A 173 -11.02 19.47 -6.17
C LEU A 173 -12.17 19.18 -5.20
N THR A 174 -12.10 19.74 -3.98
CA THR A 174 -13.22 19.71 -3.01
C THR A 174 -14.47 20.40 -3.57
N SER A 175 -14.29 21.48 -4.33
CA SER A 175 -15.38 22.35 -4.77
C SER A 175 -16.07 21.88 -6.06
N ASN A 176 -15.40 21.05 -6.86
CA ASN A 176 -15.82 20.69 -8.20
C ASN A 176 -16.38 19.26 -8.35
N GLY A 177 -16.46 18.48 -7.27
CA GLY A 177 -16.81 17.05 -7.35
C GLY A 177 -15.89 16.24 -8.27
N GLY A 178 -14.69 16.76 -8.55
CA GLY A 178 -13.82 16.31 -9.63
C GLY A 178 -12.72 15.37 -9.17
N ASN A 179 -12.39 14.42 -10.06
CA ASN A 179 -11.31 13.42 -10.01
C ASN A 179 -10.86 12.98 -8.61
N ALA A 180 -11.52 11.94 -8.10
CA ALA A 180 -11.28 11.42 -6.76
C ALA A 180 -9.82 10.98 -6.49
N SER A 181 -9.05 10.62 -7.53
CA SER A 181 -7.61 10.35 -7.33
C SER A 181 -6.78 11.60 -7.19
N ALA A 182 -6.98 12.60 -8.02
CA ALA A 182 -6.30 13.87 -7.87
C ALA A 182 -6.59 14.45 -6.48
N PHE A 183 -7.82 14.29 -5.99
CA PHE A 183 -8.22 14.73 -4.65
C PHE A 183 -7.46 13.99 -3.55
N GLN A 184 -7.45 12.65 -3.61
CA GLN A 184 -6.71 11.82 -2.66
C GLN A 184 -5.20 12.09 -2.69
N MET A 185 -4.62 12.26 -3.87
CA MET A 185 -3.20 12.53 -4.03
C MET A 185 -2.84 13.94 -3.55
N ALA A 186 -3.68 14.95 -3.80
CA ALA A 186 -3.50 16.29 -3.26
C ALA A 186 -3.59 16.30 -1.72
N GLY A 187 -4.52 15.52 -1.15
CA GLY A 187 -4.63 15.36 0.30
C GLY A 187 -3.40 14.69 0.93
N ALA A 188 -2.87 13.66 0.28
CA ALA A 188 -1.65 12.97 0.71
C ALA A 188 -0.41 13.87 0.59
N ALA A 189 -0.23 14.53 -0.56
CA ALA A 189 0.85 15.49 -0.78
C ALA A 189 0.83 16.60 0.27
N ARG A 190 -0.34 17.16 0.56
CA ARG A 190 -0.52 18.17 1.60
C ARG A 190 -0.03 17.65 2.96
N ALA A 191 -0.53 16.50 3.41
CA ALA A 191 -0.19 15.93 4.71
C ALA A 191 1.31 15.61 4.85
N ASP A 192 1.91 14.97 3.84
CA ASP A 192 3.32 14.59 3.85
C ASP A 192 4.24 15.83 3.83
N CYS A 193 3.92 16.83 3.00
CA CYS A 193 4.70 18.06 2.90
C CYS A 193 4.56 18.94 4.14
N GLU A 194 3.35 19.08 4.72
CA GLU A 194 3.14 19.79 5.99
C GLU A 194 3.99 19.17 7.12
N GLN A 195 4.01 17.83 7.18
CA GLN A 195 4.82 17.11 8.16
C GLN A 195 6.32 17.35 7.95
N ALA A 196 6.80 17.36 6.70
CA ALA A 196 8.20 17.64 6.37
C ALA A 196 8.62 19.07 6.74
N VAL A 197 7.77 20.06 6.44
CA VAL A 197 7.97 21.49 6.80
C VAL A 197 8.11 21.69 8.31
N GLY A 198 7.44 20.87 9.13
CA GLY A 198 7.47 20.97 10.59
C GLY A 198 8.80 20.54 11.23
N PHE A 199 9.64 19.77 10.55
CA PHE A 199 10.88 19.21 11.13
C PHE A 199 12.11 20.10 10.95
N ASN A 200 12.14 21.28 11.56
CA ASN A 200 13.27 22.21 11.38
C ASN A 200 14.55 21.84 12.15
N ARG A 201 14.46 21.05 13.23
CA ARG A 201 15.58 20.73 14.12
C ARG A 201 16.04 19.28 14.05
N ASP A 202 15.36 18.45 13.27
CA ASP A 202 15.65 17.02 13.11
C ASP A 202 15.87 16.72 11.63
N ALA A 203 17.14 16.79 11.22
CA ALA A 203 17.52 16.61 9.81
C ALA A 203 17.20 15.19 9.31
N VAL A 204 17.25 14.18 10.18
CA VAL A 204 16.95 12.78 9.80
C VAL A 204 15.46 12.64 9.49
N ARG A 205 14.59 13.11 10.38
CA ARG A 205 13.14 13.10 10.13
C ARG A 205 12.77 14.02 8.98
N LYS A 206 13.36 15.21 8.89
CA LYS A 206 13.12 16.12 7.76
C LYS A 206 13.40 15.45 6.43
N VAL A 207 14.53 14.76 6.29
CA VAL A 207 14.86 14.00 5.07
C VAL A 207 13.83 12.90 4.81
N GLU A 208 13.47 12.11 5.82
CA GLU A 208 12.49 11.02 5.64
C GLU A 208 11.15 11.54 5.13
N TYR A 209 10.61 12.60 5.76
CA TYR A 209 9.32 13.17 5.38
C TYR A 209 9.40 14.02 4.12
N ALA A 210 10.52 14.68 3.83
CA ALA A 210 10.74 15.39 2.57
C ALA A 210 10.71 14.45 1.37
N LYS A 211 11.34 13.27 1.50
CA LYS A 211 11.24 12.22 0.48
C LYS A 211 9.80 11.79 0.23
N LYS A 212 9.02 11.58 1.29
CA LYS A 212 7.59 11.26 1.18
C LYS A 212 6.82 12.37 0.46
N CYS A 213 7.02 13.62 0.87
CA CYS A 213 6.45 14.82 0.24
C CYS A 213 6.77 14.90 -1.26
N PHE A 214 8.04 14.76 -1.66
CA PHE A 214 8.44 14.82 -3.07
C PHE A 214 7.72 13.78 -3.91
N CYS A 215 7.64 12.56 -3.38
CA CYS A 215 6.99 11.47 -4.05
C CYS A 215 5.47 11.68 -4.15
N SER A 216 4.80 12.10 -3.07
CA SER A 216 3.35 12.35 -3.09
C SER A 216 2.97 13.58 -3.93
N SER A 217 3.80 14.62 -3.96
CA SER A 217 3.65 15.76 -4.89
C SER A 217 3.75 15.33 -6.36
N ALA A 218 4.72 14.49 -6.72
CA ALA A 218 4.86 14.01 -8.09
C ALA A 218 3.62 13.20 -8.52
N ARG A 219 3.11 12.33 -7.64
CA ARG A 219 1.87 11.58 -7.91
C ARG A 219 0.66 12.48 -8.06
N MET A 220 0.55 13.53 -7.25
CA MET A 220 -0.49 14.54 -7.40
C MET A 220 -0.40 15.19 -8.79
N GLN A 221 0.79 15.59 -9.23
CA GLN A 221 0.99 16.18 -10.56
C GLN A 221 0.62 15.22 -11.69
N VAL A 222 0.95 13.92 -11.59
CA VAL A 222 0.49 12.89 -12.55
C VAL A 222 -1.03 12.77 -12.54
N ALA A 223 -1.65 12.69 -11.36
CA ALA A 223 -3.11 12.55 -11.23
C ALA A 223 -3.88 13.78 -11.76
N LEU A 224 -3.24 14.95 -11.73
CA LEU A 224 -3.73 16.20 -12.31
C LEU A 224 -3.45 16.30 -13.83
N GLY A 225 -2.69 15.37 -14.42
CA GLY A 225 -2.27 15.42 -15.82
C GLY A 225 -1.22 16.48 -16.14
N LEU A 226 -0.52 17.01 -15.13
CA LEU A 226 0.50 18.04 -15.28
C LEU A 226 1.84 17.46 -15.76
N ILE A 227 2.10 16.20 -15.45
CA ILE A 227 3.28 15.45 -15.87
C ILE A 227 2.87 14.03 -16.31
N PRO A 228 3.61 13.38 -17.23
CA PRO A 228 3.29 12.03 -17.68
C PRO A 228 3.47 11.01 -16.56
N ALA A 229 2.64 9.96 -16.59
CA ALA A 229 2.89 8.74 -15.81
C ALA A 229 4.01 7.96 -16.50
N ASN A 230 5.19 7.89 -15.87
CA ASN A 230 6.29 7.03 -16.31
C ASN A 230 6.21 5.67 -15.62
#